data_AF-A0A3E2TCS5-F1
#
_entry.id   AF-A0A3E2TCS5-F1
#
_cell.length_a   1.000
_cell.length_b   1.000
_cell.length_c   1.000
_cell.angle_alpha   90.00
_cell.angle_beta   90.00
_cell.angle_gamma   90.00
#
_symmetry.space_group_name_H-M   'P 1'
#
loop_
_entity.id
_entity.type
_entity.pdbx_description
1 polymer ?
#
loop_
_entity_poly.entity_id
_entity_poly.type
_entity_poly.pdbx_seq_one_letter_code
_entity_poly.pdbx_strand_id
1 'polypeptide(L)'
;MIYRLKEFKGDTIPVPQLVFSKLGIAEEYNVRVALYVLATGITDPEKLCADLKLRSKMTAESALSFWAGAGLLERYEENAAPGEEPTAPAPMTWSEIAAASRTDPMISSLIDCAQTSFARPLTHPEMEKLVNFYVQEAFAPETVMLCVAYVASRGKRTMGAVSHELKVWRAEGVETGEQADAHLQLLALRAQREQYVSGLLGIADTELTLGGRKAIARWYEVYGYDDAMVQEAAVQAGPKRDLWYWNSILKAWNAKGLRTVHDVRGPVAGMGASRNLRVDRAEPSGNDFLKNAARRRPLRKKTDTPAE
;
A
#
# COMPACT_ATOMS: atom_id res chain seq x y z
N MET A 1 -36.62 22.86 42.81
CA MET A 1 -35.45 23.58 42.25
C MET A 1 -35.32 23.16 40.79
N ILE A 2 -35.21 24.11 39.87
CA ILE A 2 -35.02 23.83 38.44
C ILE A 2 -33.57 24.16 38.11
N TYR A 3 -32.81 23.15 37.69
CA TYR A 3 -31.41 23.32 37.30
C TYR A 3 -31.33 23.53 35.79
N ARG A 4 -30.44 24.41 35.33
CA ARG A 4 -30.11 24.60 33.92
C ARG A 4 -28.63 24.32 33.69
N LEU A 5 -28.28 23.83 32.50
CA LEU A 5 -26.88 23.66 32.11
C LEU A 5 -26.22 25.04 32.03
N LYS A 6 -25.02 25.18 32.62
CA LYS A 6 -24.21 26.39 32.49
C LYS A 6 -23.57 26.42 31.10
N GLU A 7 -23.42 27.60 30.50
CA GLU A 7 -22.67 27.73 29.24
C GLU A 7 -21.20 27.33 29.44
N PHE A 8 -20.71 26.40 28.61
CA PHE A 8 -19.33 25.92 28.63
C PHE A 8 -18.53 26.58 27.50
N LYS A 9 -17.32 27.07 27.80
CA LYS A 9 -16.37 27.62 26.82
C LYS A 9 -15.25 26.59 26.55
N GLY A 10 -15.44 25.76 25.53
CA GLY A 10 -14.38 24.94 24.94
C GLY A 10 -13.96 23.66 25.66
N ASP A 11 -14.44 23.40 26.88
CA ASP A 11 -14.12 22.18 27.65
C ASP A 11 -15.28 21.17 27.56
N THR A 12 -15.53 20.65 26.36
CA THR A 12 -16.61 19.69 26.09
C THR A 12 -16.08 18.48 25.35
N ILE A 13 -16.41 17.28 25.84
CA ILE A 13 -16.09 16.02 25.18
C ILE A 13 -17.33 15.54 24.42
N PRO A 14 -17.22 15.15 23.13
CA PRO A 14 -18.31 14.52 22.42
C PRO A 14 -18.57 13.12 22.99
N VAL A 15 -19.78 12.87 23.50
CA VAL A 15 -20.19 11.56 24.02
C VAL A 15 -21.16 10.90 23.02
N PRO A 16 -20.81 9.72 22.45
CA PRO A 16 -21.70 9.00 21.54
C PRO A 16 -23.05 8.64 22.17
N GLN A 17 -24.13 8.68 21.39
CA GLN A 17 -25.48 8.30 21.82
C GLN A 17 -25.55 6.86 22.39
N LEU A 18 -24.65 5.98 21.93
CA LEU A 18 -24.47 4.63 22.43
C LEU A 18 -24.23 4.59 23.95
N VAL A 19 -23.44 5.52 24.49
CA VAL A 19 -23.17 5.58 25.93
C VAL A 19 -24.45 5.80 26.71
N PHE A 20 -25.30 6.73 26.24
CA PHE A 20 -26.59 7.03 26.85
C PHE A 20 -27.55 5.83 26.79
N SER A 21 -27.53 5.06 25.70
CA SER A 21 -28.36 3.84 25.56
C SER A 21 -28.04 2.75 26.58
N LYS A 22 -26.82 2.75 27.14
CA LYS A 22 -26.35 1.75 28.10
C LYS A 22 -26.33 2.24 29.54
N LEU A 23 -26.65 3.51 29.81
CA LEU A 23 -26.65 4.06 31.18
C LEU A 23 -27.58 3.33 32.15
N GLY A 24 -28.67 2.73 31.66
CA GLY A 24 -29.59 1.96 32.52
C GLY A 24 -29.03 0.63 33.02
N ILE A 25 -27.98 0.10 32.39
CA ILE A 25 -27.36 -1.19 32.71
C ILE A 25 -25.91 -1.00 33.18
N ALA A 26 -25.28 0.13 32.83
CA ALA A 26 -23.90 0.44 33.17
C ALA A 26 -23.75 0.77 34.66
N GLU A 27 -22.81 0.11 35.32
CA GLU A 27 -22.39 0.46 36.68
C GLU A 27 -21.57 1.76 36.68
N GLU A 28 -21.43 2.38 37.86
CA GLU A 28 -20.77 3.69 38.01
C GLU A 28 -19.38 3.74 37.38
N TYR A 29 -18.56 2.70 37.59
CA TYR A 29 -17.22 2.64 37.03
C TYR A 29 -17.22 2.45 35.51
N ASN A 30 -18.24 1.81 34.92
CA ASN A 30 -18.36 1.71 33.47
C ASN A 30 -18.50 3.10 32.87
N VAL A 31 -19.35 3.96 33.45
CA VAL A 31 -19.54 5.33 32.97
C VAL A 31 -18.26 6.14 33.09
N ARG A 32 -17.56 6.05 34.23
CA ARG A 32 -16.27 6.72 34.44
C ARG A 32 -15.21 6.30 33.42
N VAL A 33 -15.10 4.99 33.16
CA VAL A 33 -14.15 4.46 32.17
C VAL A 33 -14.50 4.93 30.76
N ALA A 34 -15.78 4.89 30.35
CA ALA A 34 -16.18 5.40 29.04
C ALA A 34 -15.82 6.87 28.83
N LEU A 35 -16.13 7.74 29.79
CA LEU A 35 -15.84 9.17 29.69
C LEU A 35 -14.32 9.43 29.65
N TYR A 36 -13.55 8.72 30.47
CA TYR A 36 -12.10 8.86 30.48
C TYR A 36 -11.46 8.38 29.17
N VAL A 37 -11.91 7.24 28.63
CA VAL A 37 -11.43 6.72 27.35
C VAL A 37 -11.80 7.68 26.22
N LEU A 38 -13.01 8.24 26.20
CA LEU A 38 -13.43 9.23 25.20
C LEU A 38 -12.61 10.53 25.29
N ALA A 39 -12.22 10.94 26.50
CA ALA A 39 -11.43 12.15 26.71
C ALA A 39 -9.95 11.97 26.31
N THR A 40 -9.36 10.79 26.56
CA THR A 40 -7.91 10.60 26.53
C THR A 40 -7.42 9.60 25.47
N GLY A 41 -8.30 8.71 25.01
CA GLY A 41 -7.96 7.58 24.14
C GLY A 41 -7.17 6.45 24.82
N ILE A 42 -7.00 6.49 26.15
CA ILE A 42 -6.19 5.52 26.90
C ILE A 42 -7.05 4.32 27.31
N THR A 43 -6.64 3.12 26.93
CA THR A 43 -7.32 1.85 27.25
C THR A 43 -6.48 0.89 28.11
N ASP A 44 -5.35 1.36 28.67
CA ASP A 44 -4.49 0.57 29.56
C ASP A 44 -5.17 0.37 30.94
N PRO A 45 -5.48 -0.88 31.34
CA PRO A 45 -6.14 -1.17 32.62
C PRO A 45 -5.40 -0.66 33.85
N GLU A 46 -4.06 -0.66 33.84
CA GLU A 46 -3.26 -0.24 35.00
C GLU A 46 -3.32 1.27 35.19
N LYS A 47 -3.22 2.01 34.09
CA LYS A 47 -3.39 3.46 34.09
C LYS A 47 -4.81 3.90 34.44
N LEU A 48 -5.84 3.17 33.97
CA LEU A 48 -7.23 3.40 34.36
C LEU A 48 -7.45 3.20 35.86
N CYS A 49 -6.83 2.18 36.46
CA CYS A 49 -6.92 1.97 37.90
C CYS A 49 -6.33 3.13 38.70
N ALA A 50 -5.16 3.63 38.27
CA ALA A 50 -4.49 4.74 38.93
C ALA A 50 -5.30 6.04 38.83
N ASP A 51 -5.74 6.40 37.62
CA ASP A 51 -6.35 7.72 37.36
C ASP A 51 -7.81 7.79 37.85
N LEU A 52 -8.56 6.70 37.72
CA LEU A 52 -9.98 6.65 38.12
C LEU A 52 -10.19 6.06 39.53
N LYS A 53 -9.10 5.71 40.22
CA LYS A 53 -9.10 5.05 41.54
C LYS A 53 -9.98 3.79 41.56
N LEU A 54 -9.86 2.96 40.51
CA LEU A 54 -10.60 1.70 40.44
C LEU A 54 -10.06 0.70 41.46
N ARG A 55 -10.94 -0.16 41.96
CA ARG A 55 -10.61 -1.13 43.02
C ARG A 55 -9.51 -2.11 42.60
N SER A 56 -9.49 -2.52 41.34
CA SER A 56 -8.56 -3.52 40.84
C SER A 56 -8.47 -3.47 39.31
N LYS A 57 -7.38 -4.04 38.78
CA LYS A 57 -7.18 -4.27 37.33
C LYS A 57 -8.36 -5.01 36.69
N MET A 58 -8.88 -6.02 37.38
CA MET A 58 -10.07 -6.78 36.96
C MET A 58 -11.30 -5.88 36.75
N THR A 59 -11.46 -4.84 37.57
CA THR A 59 -12.57 -3.88 37.45
C THR A 59 -12.42 -3.04 36.17
N ALA A 60 -11.19 -2.61 35.86
CA ALA A 60 -10.89 -1.87 34.63
C ALA A 60 -11.11 -2.74 33.38
N GLU A 61 -10.62 -3.98 33.39
CA GLU A 61 -10.79 -4.94 32.29
C GLU A 61 -12.25 -5.33 32.05
N SER A 62 -13.02 -5.50 33.13
CA SER A 62 -14.47 -5.73 33.06
C SER A 62 -15.19 -4.55 32.40
N ALA A 63 -14.85 -3.31 32.79
CA ALA A 63 -15.44 -2.10 32.22
C ALA A 63 -15.09 -1.93 30.73
N LEU A 64 -13.84 -2.18 30.35
CA LEU A 64 -13.42 -2.17 28.95
C LEU A 64 -14.13 -3.26 28.15
N SER A 65 -14.29 -4.45 28.71
CA SER A 65 -15.03 -5.55 28.08
C SER A 65 -16.51 -5.26 27.91
N PHE A 66 -17.15 -4.62 28.88
CA PHE A 66 -18.53 -4.17 28.80
C PHE A 66 -18.72 -3.20 27.62
N TRP A 67 -17.84 -2.20 27.51
CA TRP A 67 -17.91 -1.23 26.42
C TRP A 67 -17.49 -1.79 25.07
N ALA A 68 -16.62 -2.79 25.06
CA ALA A 68 -16.33 -3.54 23.86
C ALA A 68 -17.55 -4.34 23.37
N GLY A 69 -18.23 -5.06 24.28
CA GLY A 69 -19.48 -5.77 23.97
C GLY A 69 -20.64 -4.85 23.59
N ALA A 70 -20.64 -3.61 24.08
CA ALA A 70 -21.61 -2.59 23.69
C ALA A 70 -21.31 -1.95 22.32
N GLY A 71 -20.13 -2.19 21.73
CA GLY A 71 -19.69 -1.58 20.47
C GLY A 71 -19.13 -0.16 20.61
N LEU A 72 -18.80 0.29 21.82
CA LEU A 72 -18.09 1.55 22.05
C LEU A 72 -16.58 1.39 21.82
N LEU A 73 -16.05 0.21 22.15
CA LEU A 73 -14.64 -0.15 21.98
C LEU A 73 -14.52 -1.37 21.07
N GLU A 74 -13.42 -1.45 20.32
CA GLU A 74 -13.08 -2.66 19.57
C GLU A 74 -11.98 -3.41 20.31
N ARG A 75 -12.10 -4.75 20.43
CA ARG A 75 -11.02 -5.57 20.96
C ARG A 75 -9.95 -5.71 19.89
N TYR A 76 -8.79 -5.12 20.12
CA TYR A 76 -7.62 -5.31 19.27
C TYR A 76 -6.62 -6.20 20.02
N GLU A 77 -6.40 -7.42 19.54
CA GLU A 77 -5.28 -8.22 20.00
C GLU A 77 -4.02 -7.76 19.25
N GLU A 78 -3.12 -7.05 19.94
CA GLU A 78 -1.85 -6.58 19.37
C GLU A 78 -0.92 -7.74 18.95
N ASN A 79 -1.24 -8.98 19.34
CA ASN A 79 -0.54 -10.21 18.95
C ASN A 79 -1.46 -11.34 18.48
N ALA A 80 -2.67 -11.04 17.98
CA ALA A 80 -3.35 -12.04 17.16
C ALA A 80 -2.47 -12.27 15.93
N ALA A 81 -1.97 -13.49 15.76
CA ALA A 81 -1.54 -13.98 14.46
C ALA A 81 -2.62 -13.56 13.42
N PRO A 82 -2.22 -13.19 12.18
CA PRO A 82 -3.16 -12.70 11.18
C PRO A 82 -4.37 -13.61 11.19
N GLY A 83 -5.55 -13.01 11.41
CA GLY A 83 -6.78 -13.75 11.60
C GLY A 83 -6.89 -14.86 10.57
N GLU A 84 -7.50 -15.97 10.97
CA GLU A 84 -8.10 -16.90 10.02
C GLU A 84 -8.89 -16.04 9.02
N GLU A 85 -8.27 -15.80 7.87
CA GLU A 85 -8.96 -15.47 6.64
C GLU A 85 -10.09 -16.50 6.53
N PRO A 86 -11.28 -16.13 6.02
CA PRO A 86 -12.28 -17.13 5.67
C PRO A 86 -11.53 -18.23 4.93
N THR A 87 -11.50 -19.44 5.52
CA THR A 87 -10.67 -20.55 5.06
C THR A 87 -10.73 -20.53 3.55
N ALA A 88 -9.60 -20.23 2.91
CA ALA A 88 -9.54 -20.18 1.47
C ALA A 88 -10.23 -21.46 0.99
N PRO A 89 -11.29 -21.35 0.17
CA PRO A 89 -12.06 -22.51 -0.26
C PRO A 89 -11.09 -23.60 -0.66
N ALA A 90 -11.26 -24.80 -0.09
CA ALA A 90 -10.30 -25.87 -0.24
C ALA A 90 -9.93 -25.98 -1.73
N PRO A 91 -8.63 -26.01 -2.07
CA PRO A 91 -8.21 -26.04 -3.46
C PRO A 91 -8.93 -27.19 -4.16
N MET A 92 -9.56 -26.91 -5.30
CA MET A 92 -10.36 -27.92 -5.99
C MET A 92 -9.51 -29.15 -6.25
N THR A 93 -10.09 -30.32 -5.98
CA THR A 93 -9.42 -31.59 -6.26
C THR A 93 -9.37 -31.81 -7.78
N TRP A 94 -8.37 -32.56 -8.27
CA TRP A 94 -8.27 -32.90 -9.69
C TRP A 94 -9.57 -33.43 -10.31
N SER A 95 -10.34 -34.24 -9.57
CA SER A 95 -11.64 -34.77 -10.03
C SER A 95 -12.69 -33.69 -10.26
N GLU A 96 -12.69 -32.65 -9.44
CA GLU A 96 -13.60 -31.50 -9.57
C GLU A 96 -13.18 -30.63 -10.75
N ILE A 97 -11.88 -30.42 -10.95
CA ILE A 97 -11.34 -29.68 -12.10
C ILE A 97 -11.64 -30.41 -13.41
N ALA A 98 -11.45 -31.73 -13.44
CA ALA A 98 -11.79 -32.55 -14.61
C ALA A 98 -13.30 -32.57 -14.89
N ALA A 99 -14.14 -32.34 -13.89
CA ALA A 99 -15.58 -32.16 -14.07
C ALA A 99 -15.91 -30.75 -14.58
N ALA A 100 -15.31 -29.73 -13.99
CA ALA A 100 -15.48 -28.33 -14.37
C ALA A 100 -14.99 -28.05 -15.80
N SER A 101 -13.89 -28.68 -16.23
CA SER A 101 -13.36 -28.53 -17.60
C SER A 101 -14.28 -29.08 -18.68
N ARG A 102 -15.21 -30.00 -18.33
CA ARG A 102 -16.25 -30.46 -19.27
C ARG A 102 -17.37 -29.44 -19.47
N THR A 103 -17.53 -28.52 -18.53
CA THR A 103 -18.61 -27.52 -18.54
C THR A 103 -18.12 -26.12 -18.88
N ASP A 104 -16.84 -25.83 -18.62
CA ASP A 104 -16.23 -24.53 -18.86
C ASP A 104 -15.01 -24.65 -19.80
N PRO A 105 -15.13 -24.17 -21.06
CA PRO A 105 -14.04 -24.22 -22.03
C PRO A 105 -12.84 -23.35 -21.64
N MET A 106 -12.98 -22.36 -20.76
CA MET A 106 -11.86 -21.51 -20.32
C MET A 106 -10.83 -22.28 -19.52
N ILE A 107 -11.24 -23.33 -18.80
CA ILE A 107 -10.32 -24.20 -18.07
C ILE A 107 -9.38 -24.93 -19.04
N SER A 108 -9.90 -25.46 -20.16
CA SER A 108 -9.05 -26.05 -21.20
C SER A 108 -8.11 -25.03 -21.83
N SER A 109 -8.61 -23.83 -22.17
CA SER A 109 -7.77 -22.78 -22.75
C SER A 109 -6.64 -22.33 -21.82
N LEU A 110 -6.88 -22.25 -20.51
CA LEU A 110 -5.85 -21.95 -19.51
C LEU A 110 -4.75 -23.02 -19.52
N ILE A 111 -5.14 -24.29 -19.45
CA ILE A 111 -4.18 -25.41 -19.43
C ILE A 111 -3.36 -25.43 -20.73
N ASP A 112 -4.01 -25.30 -21.89
CA ASP A 112 -3.34 -25.29 -23.19
C ASP A 112 -2.39 -24.11 -23.33
N CYS A 113 -2.81 -22.92 -22.91
CA CYS A 113 -1.98 -21.71 -22.89
C CYS A 113 -0.74 -21.92 -22.02
N ALA A 114 -0.90 -22.49 -20.83
CA ALA A 114 0.19 -22.70 -19.89
C ALA A 114 1.17 -23.80 -20.35
N GLN A 115 0.66 -24.90 -20.89
CA GLN A 115 1.49 -25.96 -21.47
C GLN A 115 2.30 -25.45 -22.67
N THR A 116 1.66 -24.67 -23.55
CA THR A 116 2.32 -24.03 -24.69
C THR A 116 3.40 -23.05 -24.23
N SER A 117 3.07 -22.17 -23.28
CA SER A 117 4.01 -21.16 -22.76
C SER A 117 5.18 -21.77 -22.00
N PHE A 118 4.94 -22.83 -21.22
CA PHE A 118 6.00 -23.54 -20.50
C PHE A 118 6.75 -24.54 -21.37
N ALA A 119 6.29 -24.79 -22.60
CA ALA A 119 6.84 -25.77 -23.54
C ALA A 119 6.96 -27.18 -22.93
N ARG A 120 6.01 -27.56 -22.09
CA ARG A 120 5.92 -28.89 -21.48
C ARG A 120 4.51 -29.19 -20.95
N PRO A 121 4.16 -30.47 -20.76
CA PRO A 121 2.98 -30.84 -19.99
C PRO A 121 3.03 -30.28 -18.57
N LEU A 122 1.87 -29.87 -18.07
CA LEU A 122 1.66 -29.52 -16.67
C LEU A 122 1.38 -30.77 -15.84
N THR A 123 1.89 -30.77 -14.61
CA THR A 123 1.54 -31.78 -13.61
C THR A 123 0.15 -31.50 -13.01
N HIS A 124 -0.48 -32.49 -12.39
CA HIS A 124 -1.79 -32.29 -11.72
C HIS A 124 -1.80 -31.12 -10.72
N PRO A 125 -0.81 -30.99 -9.81
CA PRO A 125 -0.78 -29.85 -8.88
C PRO A 125 -0.64 -28.48 -9.57
N GLU A 126 0.03 -28.44 -10.74
CA GLU A 126 0.15 -27.19 -11.50
C GLU A 126 -1.15 -26.82 -12.20
N MET A 127 -1.86 -27.80 -12.76
CA MET A 127 -3.20 -27.60 -13.32
C MET A 127 -4.19 -27.17 -12.23
N GLU A 128 -4.15 -27.81 -11.06
CA GLU A 128 -4.93 -27.41 -9.89
C GLU A 128 -4.69 -25.96 -9.50
N LYS A 129 -3.42 -25.56 -9.39
CA LYS A 129 -3.06 -24.19 -9.03
C LYS A 129 -3.48 -23.17 -10.09
N LEU A 130 -3.36 -23.52 -11.36
CA LEU A 130 -3.75 -22.65 -12.47
C LEU A 130 -5.26 -22.38 -12.47
N VAL A 131 -6.06 -23.43 -12.28
CA VAL A 131 -7.54 -23.31 -12.23
C VAL A 131 -7.98 -22.57 -10.98
N ASN A 132 -7.29 -22.75 -9.84
CA ASN A 132 -7.59 -22.02 -8.62
C ASN A 132 -7.41 -20.49 -8.78
N PHE A 133 -6.48 -20.02 -9.63
CA PHE A 133 -6.39 -18.57 -9.90
C PHE A 133 -7.68 -18.02 -10.51
N TYR A 134 -8.28 -18.76 -11.43
CA TYR A 134 -9.51 -18.37 -12.11
C TYR A 134 -10.74 -18.56 -11.21
N VAL A 135 -10.91 -19.75 -10.63
CA VAL A 135 -12.15 -20.14 -9.95
C VAL A 135 -12.23 -19.64 -8.51
N GLN A 136 -11.11 -19.69 -7.77
CA GLN A 136 -11.09 -19.34 -6.33
C GLN A 136 -10.56 -17.93 -6.10
N GLU A 137 -9.45 -17.56 -6.76
CA GLU A 137 -8.87 -16.22 -6.62
C GLU A 137 -9.50 -15.19 -7.59
N ALA A 138 -10.52 -15.60 -8.36
CA ALA A 138 -11.33 -14.75 -9.23
C ALA A 138 -10.51 -13.85 -10.18
N PHE A 139 -9.38 -14.32 -10.68
CA PHE A 139 -8.69 -13.64 -11.79
C PHE A 139 -9.43 -13.88 -13.09
N ALA A 140 -9.53 -12.88 -13.97
CA ALA A 140 -10.03 -13.11 -15.33
C ALA A 140 -9.13 -14.13 -16.06
N PRO A 141 -9.70 -15.09 -16.82
CA PRO A 141 -8.93 -16.15 -17.45
C PRO A 141 -7.89 -15.58 -18.45
N GLU A 142 -8.23 -14.51 -19.16
CA GLU A 142 -7.31 -13.80 -20.06
C GLU A 142 -6.13 -13.20 -19.30
N THR A 143 -6.36 -12.62 -18.12
CA THR A 143 -5.29 -12.09 -17.25
C THR A 143 -4.33 -13.19 -16.81
N VAL A 144 -4.85 -14.37 -16.46
CA VAL A 144 -4.02 -15.52 -16.10
C VAL A 144 -3.20 -16.02 -17.29
N MET A 145 -3.82 -16.17 -18.47
CA MET A 145 -3.15 -16.59 -19.70
C MET A 145 -2.01 -15.62 -20.09
N LEU A 146 -2.28 -14.31 -20.08
CA LEU A 146 -1.28 -13.28 -20.36
C LEU A 146 -0.14 -13.27 -19.34
N CYS A 147 -0.46 -13.42 -18.05
CA CYS A 147 0.56 -13.50 -17.00
C CYS A 147 1.45 -14.73 -17.17
N VAL A 148 0.89 -15.89 -17.53
CA VAL A 148 1.65 -17.11 -17.77
C VAL A 148 2.61 -16.93 -18.95
N ALA A 149 2.11 -16.40 -20.08
CA ALA A 149 2.93 -16.12 -21.25
C ALA A 149 4.07 -15.12 -20.93
N TYR A 150 3.76 -14.06 -20.19
CA TYR A 150 4.74 -13.06 -19.78
C TYR A 150 5.84 -13.67 -18.90
N VAL A 151 5.47 -14.38 -17.83
CA VAL A 151 6.41 -15.02 -16.91
C VAL A 151 7.28 -16.06 -17.64
N ALA A 152 6.71 -16.80 -18.60
CA ALA A 152 7.45 -17.73 -19.45
C ALA A 152 8.45 -17.03 -20.39
N SER A 153 8.07 -15.88 -20.98
CA SER A 153 8.97 -15.08 -21.84
C SER A 153 10.19 -14.54 -21.08
N ARG A 154 10.05 -14.35 -19.77
CA ARG A 154 11.14 -13.98 -18.84
C ARG A 154 11.97 -15.18 -18.36
N GLY A 155 11.72 -16.37 -18.92
CA GLY A 155 12.42 -17.62 -18.58
C GLY A 155 11.98 -18.27 -17.26
N LYS A 156 10.96 -17.75 -16.58
CA LYS A 156 10.51 -18.21 -15.25
C LYS A 156 9.32 -19.16 -15.34
N ARG A 157 9.47 -20.33 -15.97
CA ARG A 157 8.37 -21.28 -16.26
C ARG A 157 7.89 -22.10 -15.04
N THR A 158 7.44 -21.42 -13.98
CA THR A 158 6.95 -22.04 -12.74
C THR A 158 5.64 -21.41 -12.26
N MET A 159 4.76 -22.21 -11.66
CA MET A 159 3.50 -21.70 -11.07
C MET A 159 3.72 -20.75 -9.89
N GLY A 160 4.85 -20.85 -9.20
CA GLY A 160 5.23 -19.90 -8.15
C GLY A 160 5.51 -18.50 -8.71
N ALA A 161 6.18 -18.40 -9.86
CA ALA A 161 6.41 -17.14 -10.53
C ALA A 161 5.11 -16.52 -11.06
N VAL A 162 4.20 -17.34 -11.63
CA VAL A 162 2.87 -16.89 -12.05
C VAL A 162 2.06 -16.35 -10.88
N SER A 163 2.01 -17.09 -9.76
CA SER A 163 1.29 -16.64 -8.55
C SER A 163 1.83 -15.31 -8.02
N HIS A 164 3.14 -15.17 -7.96
CA HIS A 164 3.77 -13.93 -7.51
C HIS A 164 3.41 -12.76 -8.43
N GLU A 165 3.53 -12.96 -9.74
CA GLU A 165 3.28 -11.91 -10.73
C GLU A 165 1.80 -11.49 -10.76
N LEU A 166 0.86 -12.45 -10.70
CA LEU A 166 -0.57 -12.15 -10.59
C LEU A 166 -0.91 -11.30 -9.36
N LYS A 167 -0.25 -11.54 -8.22
CA LYS A 167 -0.42 -10.71 -7.02
C LYS A 167 0.10 -9.29 -7.22
N VAL A 168 1.21 -9.13 -7.94
CA VAL A 168 1.74 -7.81 -8.31
C VAL A 168 0.77 -7.09 -9.23
N TRP A 169 0.28 -7.76 -10.27
CA TRP A 169 -0.67 -7.21 -11.24
C TRP A 169 -1.96 -6.74 -10.54
N ARG A 170 -2.51 -7.56 -9.64
CA ARG A 170 -3.68 -7.17 -8.84
C ARG A 170 -3.40 -5.97 -7.93
N ALA A 171 -2.22 -5.92 -7.31
CA ALA A 171 -1.82 -4.75 -6.51
C ALA A 171 -1.64 -3.48 -7.35
N GLU A 172 -1.33 -3.60 -8.64
CA GLU A 172 -1.29 -2.51 -9.62
C GLU A 172 -2.67 -2.22 -10.27
N GLY A 173 -3.74 -2.89 -9.82
CA GLY A 173 -5.12 -2.64 -10.28
C GLY A 173 -5.52 -3.36 -11.57
N VAL A 174 -4.80 -4.41 -11.96
CA VAL A 174 -5.11 -5.23 -13.14
C VAL A 174 -6.10 -6.33 -12.76
N GLU A 175 -7.35 -6.19 -13.22
CA GLU A 175 -8.45 -7.13 -12.92
C GLU A 175 -9.05 -7.78 -14.18
N THR A 176 -8.85 -7.18 -15.35
CA THR A 176 -9.42 -7.64 -16.63
C THR A 176 -8.35 -7.99 -17.66
N GLY A 177 -8.74 -8.73 -18.70
CA GLY A 177 -7.84 -9.05 -19.82
C GLY A 177 -7.32 -7.82 -20.56
N GLU A 178 -8.16 -6.82 -20.79
CA GLU A 178 -7.77 -5.56 -21.44
C GLU A 178 -6.75 -4.78 -20.59
N GLN A 179 -6.98 -4.70 -19.28
CA GLN A 179 -6.02 -4.09 -18.36
C GLN A 179 -4.69 -4.87 -18.32
N ALA A 180 -4.74 -6.19 -18.45
CA ALA A 180 -3.54 -7.02 -18.50
C ALA A 180 -2.71 -6.75 -19.77
N ASP A 181 -3.35 -6.60 -20.93
CA ASP A 181 -2.63 -6.21 -22.16
C ASP A 181 -1.99 -4.82 -22.04
N ALA A 182 -2.75 -3.83 -21.56
CA ALA A 182 -2.22 -2.49 -21.30
C ALA A 182 -1.07 -2.52 -20.28
N HIS A 183 -1.16 -3.37 -19.26
CA HIS A 183 -0.11 -3.57 -18.28
C HIS A 183 1.15 -4.18 -18.90
N LEU A 184 1.02 -5.14 -19.82
CA LEU A 184 2.17 -5.68 -20.56
C LEU A 184 2.86 -4.62 -21.42
N GLN A 185 2.10 -3.75 -22.09
CA GLN A 185 2.65 -2.61 -22.82
C GLN A 185 3.42 -1.66 -21.89
N LEU A 186 2.88 -1.39 -20.70
CA LEU A 186 3.55 -0.59 -19.68
C LEU A 186 4.86 -1.25 -19.20
N LEU A 187 4.85 -2.56 -18.96
CA LEU A 187 6.06 -3.31 -18.57
C LEU A 187 7.14 -3.28 -19.66
N ALA A 188 6.75 -3.38 -20.94
CA ALA A 188 7.67 -3.23 -22.06
C ALA A 188 8.27 -1.83 -22.12
N LEU A 189 7.46 -0.79 -21.92
CA LEU A 189 7.92 0.60 -21.87
C LEU A 189 8.85 0.86 -20.68
N ARG A 190 8.55 0.30 -19.50
CA ARG A 190 9.45 0.34 -18.32
C ARG A 190 10.80 -0.30 -18.66
N ALA A 191 10.81 -1.47 -19.29
CA ALA A 191 12.04 -2.15 -19.70
C ALA A 191 12.86 -1.32 -20.70
N GLN A 192 12.22 -0.68 -21.69
CA GLN A 192 12.89 0.21 -22.63
C GLN A 192 13.53 1.41 -21.93
N ARG A 193 12.83 2.03 -20.97
CA ARG A 193 13.34 3.16 -20.18
C ARG A 193 14.50 2.73 -19.27
N GLU A 194 14.41 1.55 -18.66
CA GLU A 194 15.50 0.97 -17.89
C GLU A 194 16.76 0.80 -18.76
N GLN A 195 16.59 0.24 -19.97
CA GLN A 195 17.67 0.06 -20.94
C GLN A 195 18.27 1.39 -21.43
N TYR A 196 17.44 2.41 -21.62
CA TYR A 196 17.91 3.75 -21.99
C TYR A 196 18.79 4.34 -20.87
N VAL A 197 18.32 4.28 -19.63
CA VAL A 197 19.04 4.84 -18.48
C VAL A 197 20.33 4.06 -18.16
N SER A 198 20.30 2.73 -18.20
CA SER A 198 21.51 1.91 -18.03
C SER A 198 22.54 2.21 -19.12
N GLY A 199 22.10 2.40 -20.37
CA GLY A 199 22.94 2.83 -21.49
C GLY A 199 23.62 4.18 -21.26
N LEU A 200 22.90 5.16 -20.73
CA LEU A 200 23.48 6.46 -20.36
C LEU A 200 24.48 6.33 -19.20
N LEU A 201 24.20 5.47 -18.22
CA LEU A 201 25.10 5.20 -17.09
C LEU A 201 26.34 4.40 -17.53
N GLY A 202 26.25 3.66 -18.62
CA GLY A 202 27.30 2.75 -19.09
C GLY A 202 27.41 1.46 -18.27
N ILE A 203 26.28 0.97 -17.74
CA ILE A 203 26.18 -0.29 -16.99
C ILE A 203 25.26 -1.26 -17.72
N ALA A 204 25.35 -2.56 -17.42
CA ALA A 204 24.39 -3.53 -17.94
C ALA A 204 23.02 -3.40 -17.22
N ASP A 205 21.93 -3.68 -17.93
CA ASP A 205 20.56 -3.65 -17.37
C ASP A 205 20.37 -4.58 -16.15
N THR A 206 21.18 -5.64 -16.09
CA THR A 206 21.21 -6.61 -14.98
C THR A 206 21.81 -6.02 -13.71
N GLU A 207 22.59 -4.96 -13.80
CA GLU A 207 23.21 -4.27 -12.66
C GLU A 207 22.28 -3.24 -12.01
N LEU A 208 21.17 -2.89 -12.67
CA LEU A 208 20.15 -2.05 -12.06
C LEU A 208 19.49 -2.77 -10.89
N THR A 209 19.75 -2.25 -9.68
CA THR A 209 19.08 -2.72 -8.47
C THR A 209 17.57 -2.47 -8.54
N LEU A 210 16.79 -3.24 -7.76
CA LEU A 210 15.34 -3.02 -7.63
C LEU A 210 15.00 -1.58 -7.22
N GLY A 211 15.81 -0.99 -6.32
CA GLY A 211 15.66 0.41 -5.92
C GLY A 211 15.92 1.37 -7.08
N GLY A 212 16.89 1.06 -7.94
CA GLY A 212 17.19 1.82 -9.14
C GLY A 212 16.07 1.78 -10.17
N ARG A 213 15.55 0.60 -10.48
CA ARG A 213 14.38 0.44 -11.39
C ARG A 213 13.15 1.21 -10.89
N LYS A 214 12.87 1.17 -9.58
CA LYS A 214 11.81 1.97 -8.95
C LYS A 214 12.06 3.48 -9.05
N ALA A 215 13.31 3.92 -9.00
CA ALA A 215 13.64 5.33 -9.18
C ALA A 215 13.39 5.77 -10.64
N ILE A 216 13.83 4.97 -11.61
CA ILE A 216 13.60 5.20 -13.04
C ILE A 216 12.11 5.29 -13.32
N ALA A 217 11.32 4.28 -12.93
CA ALA A 217 9.87 4.28 -13.09
C ALA A 217 9.22 5.55 -12.50
N ARG A 218 9.66 6.00 -11.31
CA ARG A 218 9.17 7.23 -10.69
C ARG A 218 9.43 8.48 -11.54
N TRP A 219 10.59 8.59 -12.18
CA TRP A 219 10.91 9.76 -13.01
C TRP A 219 9.92 9.88 -14.17
N TYR A 220 9.65 8.78 -14.86
CA TYR A 220 8.75 8.79 -16.01
C TYR A 220 7.27 8.83 -15.62
N GLU A 221 6.84 8.05 -14.63
CA GLU A 221 5.41 7.86 -14.33
C GLU A 221 4.88 8.87 -13.31
N VAL A 222 5.71 9.29 -12.35
CA VAL A 222 5.28 10.22 -11.29
C VAL A 222 5.72 11.65 -11.60
N TYR A 223 6.95 11.84 -12.08
CA TYR A 223 7.41 13.18 -12.48
C TYR A 223 7.02 13.51 -13.92
N GLY A 224 6.56 12.54 -14.71
CA GLY A 224 6.15 12.78 -16.10
C GLY A 224 7.32 13.22 -16.99
N TYR A 225 8.55 12.85 -16.63
CA TYR A 225 9.73 13.19 -17.42
C TYR A 225 9.87 12.27 -18.62
N ASP A 226 10.45 12.80 -19.68
CA ASP A 226 10.82 12.07 -20.89
C ASP A 226 12.33 11.80 -20.92
N ASP A 227 12.77 11.07 -21.95
CA ASP A 227 14.18 10.71 -22.15
C ASP A 227 15.07 11.96 -22.21
N ALA A 228 14.57 13.06 -22.79
CA ALA A 228 15.30 14.33 -22.89
C ALA A 228 15.59 14.92 -21.51
N MET A 229 14.61 14.95 -20.60
CA MET A 229 14.83 15.37 -19.22
C MET A 229 15.85 14.49 -18.49
N VAL A 230 15.80 13.17 -18.68
CA VAL A 230 16.78 12.27 -18.06
C VAL A 230 18.18 12.46 -18.63
N GLN A 231 18.29 12.68 -19.95
CA GLN A 231 19.54 13.01 -20.62
C GLN A 231 20.12 14.33 -20.10
N GLU A 232 19.30 15.36 -19.86
CA GLU A 232 19.77 16.61 -19.26
C GLU A 232 20.34 16.39 -17.86
N ALA A 233 19.75 15.50 -17.07
CA ALA A 233 20.28 15.19 -15.74
C ALA A 233 21.65 14.50 -15.84
N ALA A 234 21.83 13.63 -16.83
CA ALA A 234 23.12 13.02 -17.14
C ALA A 234 24.15 14.07 -17.58
N VAL A 235 23.76 15.03 -18.42
CA VAL A 235 24.62 16.15 -18.85
C VAL A 235 25.01 17.02 -17.65
N GLN A 236 24.06 17.40 -16.79
CA GLN A 236 24.34 18.19 -15.58
C GLN A 236 25.25 17.43 -14.61
N ALA A 237 25.10 16.10 -14.52
CA ALA A 237 25.96 15.27 -13.67
C ALA A 237 27.40 15.14 -14.20
N GLY A 238 27.61 15.38 -15.50
CA GLY A 238 28.91 15.33 -16.15
C GLY A 238 29.56 13.95 -16.03
N PRO A 239 30.81 13.84 -15.51
CA PRO A 239 31.49 12.55 -15.41
C PRO A 239 30.90 11.62 -14.34
N LYS A 240 30.02 12.12 -13.45
CA LYS A 240 29.41 11.31 -12.40
C LYS A 240 28.24 10.48 -12.96
N ARG A 241 28.55 9.27 -13.41
CA ARG A 241 27.58 8.27 -13.87
C ARG A 241 27.06 7.43 -12.70
N ASP A 242 26.40 8.10 -11.75
CA ASP A 242 25.78 7.46 -10.60
C ASP A 242 24.27 7.70 -10.59
N LEU A 243 23.50 6.61 -10.55
CA LEU A 243 22.04 6.64 -10.62
C LEU A 243 21.42 7.43 -9.46
N TRP A 244 21.98 7.33 -8.26
CA TRP A 244 21.45 8.02 -7.08
C TRP A 244 21.73 9.52 -7.12
N TYR A 245 22.86 9.92 -7.71
CA TYR A 245 23.16 11.30 -7.98
C TYR A 245 22.18 11.88 -9.01
N TRP A 246 21.89 11.18 -10.11
CA TRP A 246 20.90 11.61 -11.08
C TRP A 246 19.50 11.71 -10.46
N ASN A 247 19.13 10.73 -9.63
CA ASN A 247 17.88 10.77 -8.87
C ASN A 247 17.77 12.04 -8.01
N SER A 248 18.87 12.51 -7.42
CA SER A 248 18.88 13.73 -6.60
C SER A 248 18.63 14.99 -7.43
N ILE A 249 19.21 15.07 -8.63
CA ILE A 249 19.01 16.17 -9.59
C ILE A 249 17.55 16.20 -10.04
N LEU A 250 17.03 15.08 -10.53
CA LEU A 250 15.65 14.95 -11.01
C LEU A 250 14.63 15.22 -9.90
N LYS A 251 14.91 14.78 -8.67
CA LYS A 251 14.06 15.10 -7.51
C LYS A 251 14.06 16.60 -7.21
N ALA A 252 15.20 17.27 -7.30
CA ALA A 252 15.31 18.71 -7.08
C ALA A 252 14.56 19.50 -8.16
N TRP A 253 14.66 19.09 -9.43
CA TRP A 253 13.90 19.69 -10.53
C TRP A 253 12.39 19.52 -10.36
N ASN A 254 11.93 18.32 -10.01
CA ASN A 254 10.51 18.07 -9.80
C ASN A 254 9.97 18.88 -8.61
N ALA A 255 10.76 19.02 -7.54
CA ALA A 255 10.39 19.86 -6.39
C ALA A 255 10.31 21.37 -6.76
N LYS A 256 11.12 21.81 -7.73
CA LYS A 256 11.05 23.17 -8.30
C LYS A 256 9.98 23.33 -9.38
N GLY A 257 9.28 22.26 -9.75
CA GLY A 257 8.26 22.28 -10.81
C GLY A 257 8.82 22.39 -12.23
N LEU A 258 10.11 22.11 -12.44
CA LEU A 258 10.73 22.12 -13.77
C LEU A 258 10.28 20.87 -14.53
N ARG A 259 9.63 21.05 -15.69
CA ARG A 259 9.03 19.97 -16.48
C ARG A 259 9.65 19.80 -17.85
N THR A 260 10.34 20.82 -18.36
CA THR A 260 10.94 20.80 -19.69
C THR A 260 12.44 21.06 -19.63
N VAL A 261 13.17 20.62 -20.66
CA VAL A 261 14.61 20.89 -20.84
C VAL A 261 14.89 22.40 -20.85
N HIS A 262 13.97 23.20 -21.39
CA HIS A 262 14.07 24.65 -21.38
C HIS A 262 14.05 25.22 -19.95
N ASP A 263 13.19 24.70 -19.06
CA ASP A 263 13.11 25.14 -17.66
C ASP A 263 14.43 24.89 -16.91
N VAL A 264 15.09 23.78 -17.22
CA VAL A 264 16.35 23.35 -16.62
C VAL A 264 17.54 24.16 -17.15
N ARG A 265 17.56 24.47 -18.44
CA ARG A 265 18.64 25.25 -19.08
C ARG A 265 18.46 26.77 -18.91
N GLY A 266 17.24 27.22 -18.65
CA GLY A 266 16.91 28.63 -18.49
C GLY A 266 17.35 29.22 -17.15
N PRO A 267 17.38 30.57 -17.01
CA PRO A 267 17.76 31.26 -15.77
C PRO A 267 16.86 30.92 -14.56
N VAL A 268 15.68 30.32 -14.81
CA VAL A 268 14.73 29.82 -13.79
C VAL A 268 15.36 28.71 -12.93
N ALA A 269 16.28 27.90 -13.48
CA ALA A 269 17.02 26.90 -12.73
C ALA A 269 17.90 27.52 -11.61
N GLY A 270 18.38 28.75 -11.84
CA GLY A 270 19.18 29.55 -10.90
C GLY A 270 18.36 30.37 -9.89
N MET A 271 17.09 30.69 -10.17
CA MET A 271 16.28 31.63 -9.37
C MET A 271 15.40 30.97 -8.29
N GLY A 272 15.77 29.78 -7.82
CA GLY A 272 14.94 28.96 -6.94
C GLY A 272 15.49 28.69 -5.54
N ALA A 273 16.25 29.63 -4.96
CA ALA A 273 16.46 29.66 -3.52
C ALA A 273 15.35 30.53 -2.91
N SER A 274 14.53 29.92 -2.05
CA SER A 274 13.50 30.59 -1.23
C SER A 274 12.22 30.96 -1.97
N ARG A 275 11.34 29.97 -2.16
CA ARG A 275 9.90 30.13 -1.94
C ARG A 275 9.30 28.75 -1.67
N ASN A 276 8.88 28.52 -0.44
CA ASN A 276 7.95 27.44 -0.10
C ASN A 276 6.62 27.73 -0.79
N LEU A 277 6.53 27.44 -2.09
CA LEU A 277 5.24 27.38 -2.78
C LEU A 277 4.61 26.05 -2.37
N ARG A 278 3.60 26.10 -1.50
CA ARG A 278 2.62 25.03 -1.43
C ARG A 278 2.03 24.89 -2.83
N VAL A 279 2.24 23.73 -3.43
CA VAL A 279 1.62 23.35 -4.70
C VAL A 279 0.13 23.15 -4.41
N ASP A 280 -0.68 24.18 -4.65
CA ASP A 280 -2.13 23.99 -4.73
C ASP A 280 -2.41 23.19 -6.01
N ARG A 281 -2.96 21.99 -5.83
CA ARG A 281 -3.26 21.04 -6.90
C ARG A 281 -4.78 20.95 -7.07
N ALA A 282 -5.27 21.03 -8.30
CA ALA A 282 -6.70 20.96 -8.59
C ALA A 282 -7.26 19.52 -8.54
N GLU A 283 -6.45 18.48 -8.78
CA GLU A 283 -6.89 17.09 -8.71
C GLU A 283 -5.83 16.17 -8.04
N PRO A 284 -6.24 15.29 -7.10
CA PRO A 284 -5.35 14.36 -6.45
C PRO A 284 -4.95 13.20 -7.39
N SER A 285 -3.64 12.92 -7.42
CA SER A 285 -3.10 11.74 -8.11
C SER A 285 -3.45 10.49 -7.31
N GLY A 286 -3.98 9.46 -7.97
CA GLY A 286 -4.46 8.21 -7.34
C GLY A 286 -3.42 7.37 -6.61
N ASN A 287 -2.14 7.74 -6.62
CA ASN A 287 -1.03 7.02 -5.98
C ASN A 287 -0.45 7.74 -4.76
N ASP A 288 -1.30 8.41 -3.99
CA ASP A 288 -0.88 9.14 -2.80
C ASP A 288 -0.48 8.18 -1.66
N PHE A 289 0.80 7.79 -1.65
CA PHE A 289 1.46 7.01 -0.59
C PHE A 289 1.36 7.67 0.81
N LEU A 290 0.78 8.87 0.91
CA LEU A 290 0.54 9.60 2.15
C LEU A 290 -0.63 9.09 3.00
N LYS A 291 -1.40 8.09 2.55
CA LYS A 291 -2.34 7.41 3.45
C LYS A 291 -1.66 6.67 4.62
N ASN A 292 -0.34 6.42 4.55
CA ASN A 292 0.41 5.75 5.62
C ASN A 292 1.29 6.67 6.48
N ALA A 293 1.32 7.98 6.23
CA ALA A 293 2.16 8.92 6.99
C ALA A 293 1.53 9.37 8.33
N ALA A 294 0.22 9.17 8.53
CA ALA A 294 -0.47 9.54 9.76
C ALA A 294 -0.16 8.62 10.97
N ARG A 295 0.67 7.58 10.80
CA ARG A 295 1.02 6.61 11.86
C ARG A 295 2.41 6.78 12.49
N ARG A 296 3.15 7.87 12.22
CA ARG A 296 4.46 8.09 12.88
C ARG A 296 4.38 9.14 13.98
N ARG A 297 4.62 8.68 15.21
CA ARG A 297 4.77 9.45 16.46
C ARG A 297 5.75 10.62 16.26
N PRO A 298 5.47 11.84 16.74
CA PRO A 298 6.43 12.94 16.67
C PRO A 298 7.59 12.70 17.65
N LEU A 299 8.83 12.82 17.16
CA LEU A 299 10.03 12.85 17.99
C LEU A 299 10.05 14.15 18.81
N ARG A 300 10.00 14.04 20.14
CA ARG A 300 10.19 15.17 21.06
C ARG A 300 11.65 15.61 21.03
N LYS A 301 11.87 16.90 20.76
CA LYS A 301 13.17 17.58 20.86
C LYS A 301 13.52 17.74 22.35
N LYS A 302 14.68 17.24 22.80
CA LYS A 302 15.25 17.59 24.10
C LYS A 302 15.62 19.07 24.09
N THR A 303 15.14 19.83 25.06
CA THR A 303 15.62 21.19 25.36
C THR A 303 16.69 21.07 26.42
N ASP A 304 17.95 21.30 26.05
CA ASP A 304 19.03 21.52 27.00
C ASP A 304 18.85 22.92 27.61
N THR A 305 18.76 22.98 28.93
CA THR A 305 18.88 24.24 29.69
C THR A 305 20.08 24.10 30.63
N PRO A 306 21.00 25.07 30.73
CA PRO A 306 22.18 24.97 31.58
C PRO A 306 21.82 25.24 33.03
N ALA A 307 22.45 24.54 33.96
CA ALA A 307 22.38 24.82 35.39
C ALA A 307 23.48 25.81 35.79
N GLU A 308 23.09 26.90 36.44
CA GLU A 308 23.88 27.55 37.50
C GLU A 308 23.72 26.76 38.80
#